data_AF-A0A932IRM7-F1
#
_entry.id   AF-A0A932IRM7-F1
#
_cell.length_a   1.000
_cell.length_b   1.000
_cell.length_c   1.000
_cell.angle_alpha   90.00
_cell.angle_beta   90.00
_cell.angle_gamma   90.00
#
_symmetry.space_group_name_H-M   'P 1'
#
loop_
_entity.id
_entity.type
_entity.pdbx_description
1 polymer ?
#
loop_
_entity_poly.entity_id
_entity_poly.type
_entity_poly.pdbx_seq_one_letter_code
_entity_poly.pdbx_strand_id
1 'polypeptide(L)'
;MLDGGQPDKPAILLLSSLAGLIEDEVLAGMEEEGVPYIVERPAGAADDAGALARLAAARSSLSVGVGIDERGRVCVQHEKLGDPPAGLCTQGAADPVAARTLGHNAARIVVGIPLRMRGLS
;
A
#
# COMPACT_ATOMS: atom_id res chain seq x y z
N MET A 1 15.51 35.53 6.60
CA MET A 1 15.65 34.06 6.71
C MET A 1 14.28 33.48 6.46
N LEU A 2 14.12 32.79 5.34
CA LEU A 2 12.91 32.03 5.04
C LEU A 2 13.28 30.61 5.45
N ASP A 3 12.63 30.05 6.47
CA ASP A 3 12.79 28.63 6.81
C ASP A 3 12.35 27.83 5.59
N GLY A 4 13.34 27.40 4.79
CA GLY A 4 13.16 26.44 3.73
C GLY A 4 12.83 25.11 4.36
N GLY A 5 11.58 24.93 4.79
CA GLY A 5 11.05 23.66 5.26
C GLY A 5 11.35 22.64 4.19
N GLN A 6 12.18 21.65 4.54
CA GLN A 6 12.50 20.56 3.65
C GLN A 6 11.17 19.90 3.26
N PRO A 7 10.84 19.75 1.96
CA PRO A 7 9.60 19.07 1.59
C PRO A 7 9.60 17.70 2.25
N ASP A 8 8.44 17.30 2.80
CA ASP A 8 8.28 15.98 3.40
C ASP A 8 8.79 14.92 2.42
N LYS A 9 9.59 13.99 2.95
CA LYS A 9 10.21 12.96 2.12
C LYS A 9 9.09 12.18 1.39
N PRO A 10 9.16 12.04 0.05
CA PRO A 10 8.12 11.34 -0.69
C PRO A 10 7.92 9.92 -0.15
N ALA A 11 6.67 9.55 0.11
CA ALA A 11 6.28 8.31 0.74
C ALA A 11 4.99 7.72 0.14
N ILE A 12 4.89 6.39 0.17
CA ILE A 12 3.65 5.64 -0.09
C ILE A 12 2.73 5.85 1.11
N LEU A 13 1.45 6.15 0.87
CA LEU A 13 0.46 6.17 1.94
C LEU A 13 -0.18 4.79 2.11
N LEU A 14 -0.22 4.30 3.35
CA LEU A 14 -0.92 3.10 3.74
C LEU A 14 -2.09 3.49 4.67
N LEU A 15 -3.31 3.19 4.25
CA LEU A 15 -4.51 3.32 5.06
C LEU A 15 -4.90 1.96 5.62
N SER A 16 -4.83 1.81 6.94
CA SER A 16 -5.01 0.52 7.60
C SER A 16 -6.03 0.56 8.72
N SER A 17 -7.02 -0.33 8.62
CA SER A 17 -8.05 -0.52 9.64
C SER A 17 -7.65 -1.54 10.73
N LEU A 18 -6.47 -2.16 10.64
CA LEU A 18 -5.96 -3.11 11.64
C LEU A 18 -4.47 -2.95 11.93
N ALA A 19 -4.04 -3.25 13.15
CA ALA A 19 -2.62 -3.36 13.48
C ALA A 19 -2.24 -4.84 13.65
N GLY A 20 -1.01 -5.21 13.29
CA GLY A 20 -0.46 -6.54 13.52
C GLY A 20 0.17 -7.16 12.27
N LEU A 21 0.34 -8.48 12.28
CA LEU A 21 1.22 -9.21 11.35
C LEU A 21 1.00 -8.86 9.87
N ILE A 22 -0.23 -8.70 9.41
CA ILE A 22 -0.49 -8.38 7.99
C ILE A 22 0.01 -6.98 7.62
N GLU A 23 -0.16 -6.00 8.52
CA GLU A 23 0.39 -4.66 8.35
C GLU A 23 1.92 -4.72 8.36
N ASP A 24 2.52 -5.37 9.36
CA ASP A 24 3.98 -5.49 9.51
C ASP A 24 4.65 -6.08 8.27
N GLU A 25 4.05 -7.11 7.67
CA GLU A 25 4.57 -7.75 6.46
C GLU A 25 4.49 -6.84 5.24
N VAL A 26 3.40 -6.09 5.06
CA VAL A 26 3.29 -5.08 4.00
C VAL A 26 4.38 -4.02 4.17
N LEU A 27 4.59 -3.52 5.40
CA LEU A 27 5.62 -2.52 5.69
C LEU A 27 7.01 -3.06 5.39
N ALA A 28 7.33 -4.27 5.87
CA ALA A 28 8.60 -4.93 5.58
C ALA A 28 8.84 -5.09 4.08
N GLY A 29 7.79 -5.37 3.29
CA GLY A 29 7.90 -5.42 1.84
C GLY A 29 8.28 -4.07 1.20
N MET A 30 7.75 -2.96 1.71
CA MET A 30 8.15 -1.62 1.23
C MET A 30 9.58 -1.27 1.65
N GLU A 31 9.95 -1.60 2.90
CA GLU A 31 11.30 -1.35 3.45
C GLU A 31 12.39 -2.06 2.67
N GLU A 32 12.15 -3.31 2.27
CA GLU A 32 13.12 -4.11 1.52
C GLU A 32 13.42 -3.57 0.12
N GLU A 33 12.46 -2.86 -0.49
CA GLU A 33 12.65 -2.18 -1.77
C GLU A 33 13.11 -0.72 -1.57
N GLY A 34 13.28 -0.26 -0.32
CA GLY A 34 13.86 1.03 0.04
C GLY A 34 12.92 2.23 -0.16
N VAL A 35 11.61 2.02 -0.29
CA VAL A 35 10.64 3.09 -0.51
C VAL A 35 10.00 3.53 0.81
N PRO A 36 10.06 4.82 1.18
CA PRO A 36 9.41 5.32 2.39
C PRO A 36 7.90 5.14 2.37
N TYR A 37 7.31 5.01 3.55
CA TYR A 37 5.86 4.91 3.72
C TYR A 37 5.38 5.73 4.92
N ILE A 38 4.08 6.05 4.91
CA ILE A 38 3.34 6.63 6.02
C ILE A 38 2.14 5.72 6.30
N VAL A 39 1.89 5.41 7.57
CA VAL A 39 0.71 4.66 7.99
C VAL A 39 -0.29 5.61 8.62
N GLU A 40 -1.53 5.54 8.17
CA GLU A 40 -2.65 6.26 8.77
C GLU A 40 -3.80 5.31 9.07
N ARG A 41 -4.57 5.68 10.09
CA ARG A 41 -5.81 5.01 10.48
C ARG A 41 -6.99 5.79 9.93
N PRO A 42 -7.81 5.22 9.02
CA PRO A 42 -8.99 5.91 8.52
C PRO A 42 -10.01 6.11 9.65
N ALA A 43 -10.62 7.28 9.72
CA ALA A 43 -11.74 7.56 10.63
C ALA A 43 -13.05 7.43 9.84
N GLY A 44 -13.90 6.44 10.16
CA GLY A 44 -15.17 6.25 9.48
C GLY A 44 -15.59 4.80 9.31
N ALA A 45 -16.61 4.57 8.48
CA ALA A 45 -17.12 3.24 8.20
C ALA A 45 -16.06 2.36 7.52
N ALA A 46 -16.20 1.04 7.71
CA ALA A 46 -15.29 0.03 7.17
C ALA A 46 -15.32 -0.01 5.64
N ASP A 47 -14.48 0.81 5.01
CA ASP A 47 -14.19 0.73 3.59
C ASP A 47 -13.40 -0.55 3.29
N ASP A 48 -13.68 -1.18 2.15
CA ASP A 48 -12.90 -2.34 1.73
C ASP A 48 -11.46 -1.94 1.35
N ALA A 49 -10.57 -2.93 1.32
CA ALA A 49 -9.16 -2.70 1.05
C ALA A 49 -8.90 -1.93 -0.27
N GLY A 50 -9.74 -2.11 -1.29
CA GLY A 50 -9.61 -1.42 -2.57
C GLY A 50 -10.03 0.04 -2.51
N ALA A 51 -11.12 0.36 -1.80
CA ALA A 51 -11.52 1.74 -1.53
C ALA A 51 -10.44 2.48 -0.72
N LEU A 52 -9.90 1.84 0.31
CA LEU A 52 -8.78 2.37 1.10
C LEU A 52 -7.53 2.60 0.23
N ALA A 53 -7.15 1.64 -0.62
CA ALA A 53 -5.99 1.77 -1.50
C ALA A 53 -6.14 2.92 -2.50
N ARG A 54 -7.33 3.09 -3.10
CA ARG A 54 -7.64 4.23 -3.98
C ARG A 54 -7.53 5.57 -3.27
N LEU A 55 -8.13 5.68 -2.08
CA LEU A 55 -8.03 6.88 -1.27
C LEU A 55 -6.57 7.18 -0.88
N ALA A 56 -5.83 6.14 -0.51
CA ALA A 56 -4.41 6.24 -0.18
C ALA A 56 -3.59 6.73 -1.39
N ALA A 57 -3.83 6.19 -2.59
CA ALA A 57 -3.09 6.54 -3.80
C ALA A 57 -3.32 7.99 -4.22
N ALA A 58 -4.56 8.49 -4.10
CA ALA A 58 -4.91 9.88 -4.39
C ALA A 58 -4.28 10.89 -3.41
N ARG A 59 -3.91 10.45 -2.20
CA ARG A 59 -3.31 11.28 -1.16
C ARG A 59 -1.80 11.10 -1.03
N SER A 60 -1.27 10.02 -1.58
CA SER A 60 0.14 9.66 -1.54
C SER A 60 0.97 10.60 -2.40
N SER A 61 2.06 11.12 -1.84
CA SER A 61 3.04 11.93 -2.58
C SER A 61 3.75 11.16 -3.71
N LEU A 62 3.64 9.82 -3.72
CA LEU A 62 4.21 8.94 -4.74
C LEU A 62 3.15 8.35 -5.69
N SER A 63 1.90 8.83 -5.64
CA SER A 63 0.77 8.34 -6.45
C SER A 63 0.47 6.83 -6.28
N VAL A 64 1.07 6.18 -5.29
CA VAL A 64 0.84 4.76 -4.92
C VAL A 64 0.31 4.70 -3.51
N GLY A 65 -0.77 3.95 -3.33
CA GLY A 65 -1.42 3.75 -2.04
C GLY A 65 -1.69 2.29 -1.75
N VAL A 66 -1.71 1.96 -0.45
CA VAL A 66 -2.06 0.63 0.04
C VAL A 66 -3.22 0.73 1.01
N GLY A 67 -4.17 -0.18 0.87
CA GLY A 67 -5.33 -0.30 1.75
C GLY A 67 -5.34 -1.65 2.46
N ILE A 68 -5.54 -1.62 3.78
CA ILE A 68 -5.80 -2.80 4.61
C ILE A 68 -7.14 -2.62 5.32
N ASP A 69 -8.12 -3.47 5.03
CA ASP A 69 -9.41 -3.42 5.71
C ASP A 69 -9.44 -4.27 6.98
N GLU A 70 -10.51 -4.16 7.76
CA GLU A 70 -10.69 -4.87 9.03
C GLU A 70 -10.67 -6.41 8.91
N ARG A 71 -10.83 -6.95 7.69
CA ARG A 71 -10.81 -8.38 7.41
C ARG A 71 -9.41 -8.88 7.03
N GLY A 72 -8.40 -8.01 7.04
CA GLY A 72 -7.05 -8.37 6.63
C GLY A 72 -6.87 -8.51 5.12
N ARG A 73 -7.81 -8.00 4.31
CA ARG A 73 -7.58 -7.91 2.86
C ARG A 73 -6.61 -6.78 2.59
N VAL A 74 -5.72 -6.98 1.62
CA VAL A 74 -4.71 -6.01 1.23
C VAL A 74 -4.88 -5.70 -0.25
N CYS A 75 -4.80 -4.42 -0.62
CA CYS A 75 -4.90 -3.96 -1.99
C CYS A 75 -3.91 -2.82 -2.24
N VAL A 76 -3.28 -2.83 -3.42
CA VAL A 76 -2.34 -1.82 -3.87
C VAL A 76 -2.94 -1.11 -5.08
N GLN A 77 -2.90 0.22 -5.06
CA GLN A 77 -3.42 1.07 -6.13
C GLN A 77 -2.38 2.09 -6.56
N HIS A 78 -2.32 2.37 -7.86
CA HIS A 78 -1.71 3.58 -8.39
C HIS A 78 -2.81 4.56 -8.83
N GLU A 79 -2.64 5.86 -8.57
CA GLU A 79 -3.63 6.93 -8.77
C GLU A 79 -4.23 6.94 -10.20
N LYS A 80 -3.38 6.70 -11.21
CA LYS A 80 -3.78 6.70 -12.62
C LYS A 80 -4.49 5.43 -13.10
N LEU A 81 -4.66 4.43 -12.24
CA LEU A 81 -5.37 3.20 -12.59
C LEU A 81 -6.84 3.32 -12.16
N GLY A 82 -7.76 2.91 -13.02
CA GLY A 82 -9.19 2.87 -12.68
C GLY A 82 -9.49 1.71 -11.73
N ASP A 83 -9.18 0.49 -12.18
CA ASP A 83 -9.25 -0.73 -11.36
C ASP A 83 -7.84 -1.21 -10.97
N PRO A 84 -7.68 -1.84 -9.79
CA PRO A 84 -6.41 -2.44 -9.41
C PRO A 84 -6.02 -3.53 -10.43
N PRO A 85 -4.77 -3.54 -10.93
CA PRO A 85 -4.27 -4.62 -11.77
C PRO A 85 -4.46 -5.99 -11.11
N ALA A 86 -4.71 -7.02 -11.93
CA ALA A 86 -4.81 -8.39 -11.43
C ALA A 86 -3.56 -8.76 -10.60
N GLY A 87 -3.79 -9.35 -9.42
CA GLY A 87 -2.72 -9.74 -8.50
C GLY A 87 -2.26 -8.66 -7.52
N LEU A 88 -2.83 -7.45 -7.55
CA LEU A 88 -2.52 -6.39 -6.58
C LEU A 88 -3.52 -6.28 -5.43
N CYS A 89 -4.55 -7.14 -5.38
CA CYS A 89 -5.50 -7.20 -4.28
C CYS A 89 -5.84 -8.63 -3.91
N THR A 90 -5.95 -8.91 -2.61
CA THR A 90 -6.36 -10.22 -2.11
C THR A 90 -7.88 -10.36 -2.14
N GLN A 91 -8.37 -11.55 -2.47
CA GLN A 91 -9.82 -11.85 -2.46
C GLN A 91 -10.36 -12.10 -1.04
N GLY A 92 -9.51 -12.61 -0.15
CA GLY A 92 -9.77 -12.82 1.27
C GLY A 92 -8.63 -12.27 2.13
N ALA A 93 -8.65 -12.58 3.42
CA ALA A 93 -7.57 -12.21 4.33
C ALA A 93 -6.22 -12.64 3.74
N ALA A 94 -5.25 -11.73 3.70
CA ALA A 94 -3.92 -12.02 3.22
C ALA A 94 -3.23 -13.02 4.15
N ASP A 95 -2.41 -13.90 3.58
CA ASP A 95 -1.37 -14.57 4.35
C ASP A 95 -0.12 -13.65 4.44
N PRO A 96 0.78 -13.87 5.42
CA PRO A 96 1.98 -13.04 5.59
C PRO A 96 2.83 -12.89 4.31
N VAL A 97 2.95 -13.96 3.52
CA VAL A 97 3.74 -13.96 2.28
C VAL A 97 3.09 -13.08 1.21
N ALA A 98 1.76 -13.15 1.07
CA ALA A 98 0.99 -12.29 0.18
C ALA A 98 1.08 -10.82 0.59
N ALA A 99 0.92 -10.54 1.89
CA ALA A 99 1.03 -9.21 2.46
C ALA A 99 2.40 -8.57 2.13
N ARG A 100 3.48 -9.32 2.38
CA ARG A 100 4.84 -8.88 2.06
C ARG A 100 5.09 -8.69 0.57
N THR A 101 4.58 -9.58 -0.26
CA THR A 101 4.65 -9.46 -1.73
C THR A 101 3.93 -8.19 -2.21
N LEU A 102 2.79 -7.85 -1.62
CA LEU A 102 2.06 -6.62 -1.95
C LEU A 102 2.82 -5.37 -1.49
N GLY A 103 3.49 -5.42 -0.33
CA GLY A 103 4.45 -4.39 0.10
C GLY A 103 5.57 -4.17 -0.92
N HIS A 104 6.22 -5.26 -1.37
CA HIS A 104 7.22 -5.20 -2.44
C HIS A 104 6.63 -4.56 -3.71
N ASN A 105 5.45 -5.01 -4.13
CA ASN A 105 4.84 -4.53 -5.36
C ASN A 105 4.45 -3.05 -5.29
N ALA A 106 3.96 -2.56 -4.15
CA ALA A 106 3.70 -1.13 -3.95
C ALA A 106 4.99 -0.30 -4.19
N ALA A 107 6.10 -0.71 -3.59
CA ALA A 107 7.39 -0.05 -3.79
C ALA A 107 7.92 -0.19 -5.23
N ARG A 108 7.78 -1.36 -5.85
CA ARG A 108 8.25 -1.61 -7.23
C ARG A 108 7.48 -0.81 -8.27
N ILE A 109 6.21 -0.49 -8.03
CA ILE A 109 5.45 0.45 -8.86
C ILE A 109 6.08 1.84 -8.81
N VAL A 110 6.44 2.33 -7.62
CA VAL A 110 7.14 3.62 -7.45
C VAL A 110 8.48 3.62 -8.17
N VAL A 111 9.26 2.56 -8.01
CA VAL A 111 10.61 2.44 -8.59
C VAL A 111 10.58 2.19 -10.10
N GLY A 112 9.48 1.67 -10.65
CA GLY A 112 9.33 1.38 -12.07
C GLY A 112 10.00 0.07 -12.50
N ILE A 113 10.03 -0.94 -11.64
CA ILE A 113 10.60 -2.27 -11.93
C ILE A 113 9.53 -3.37 -11.93
N PRO A 114 9.76 -4.52 -12.60
CA PRO A 114 8.72 -5.54 -12.82
C PRO A 114 8.11 -6.05 -11.53
N LEU A 115 6.79 -6.24 -11.45
CA LEU A 115 6.13 -6.73 -10.23
C LEU A 115 6.51 -8.18 -9.90
N ARG A 116 6.50 -8.52 -8.62
CA ARG A 116 6.55 -9.90 -8.14
C ARG A 116 5.18 -10.53 -8.36
N MET A 117 5.12 -11.51 -9.25
CA MET A 117 3.93 -12.31 -9.47
C MET A 117 3.97 -13.51 -8.53
N ARG A 118 2.92 -13.71 -7.73
CA ARG A 118 2.67 -15.02 -7.11
C ARG A 118 2.00 -15.89 -8.17
N GLY A 119 2.48 -17.12 -8.34
CA GLY A 119 1.75 -18.11 -9.14
C GLY A 119 0.36 -18.27 -8.54
N LEU A 120 -0.68 -17.99 -9.33
CA LEU A 120 -2.08 -18.23 -8.96
C LEU A 120 -2.18 -19.71 -8.59
N SER A 121 -2.24 -20.01 -7.28
CA SER A 121 -2.45 -21.36 -6.76
C SER A 121 -3.82 -21.40 -6.12
#